data_AF-A0A915BX87-F1
#
_entry.id   AF-A0A915BX87-F1
#
_cell.length_a   1.000
_cell.length_b   1.000
_cell.length_c   1.000
_cell.angle_alpha   90.00
_cell.angle_beta   90.00
_cell.angle_gamma   90.00
#
_symmetry.space_group_name_H-M   'P 1'
#
loop_
_entity.id
_entity.type
_entity.pdbx_description
1 polymer ?
#
loop_
_entity_poly.entity_id
_entity_poly.type
_entity_poly.pdbx_seq_one_letter_code
_entity_poly.pdbx_strand_id
1 'polypeptide(L)'
;AEITCNSDSVSIGVSTVNPFYGHLYVVGQFHRPECVATARDSSKEIQLTVGLASCDVQKQLMLNPKGAMFETSVILKFHPYYNTHKDKVFTV
;
A
#
# COMPACT_ATOMS: atom_id res chain seq x y z
N ALA A 1 6.05 8.29 -1.38
CA ALA A 1 5.69 7.25 -0.41
C ALA A 1 6.93 6.96 0.42
N GLU A 2 6.76 6.76 1.71
CA GLU A 2 7.78 6.27 2.62
C GLU A 2 7.57 4.76 2.81
N ILE A 3 8.66 4.00 2.77
CA ILE A 3 8.62 2.53 2.87
C ILE A 3 9.48 2.12 4.06
N THR A 4 8.90 1.37 4.98
CA THR A 4 9.61 0.79 6.12
C THR A 4 9.46 -0.73 6.09
N CYS A 5 10.59 -1.43 5.91
CA CYS A 5 10.62 -2.88 5.92
C CYS A 5 10.86 -3.39 7.34
N ASN A 6 9.92 -4.16 7.88
CA ASN A 6 10.04 -4.87 9.15
C ASN A 6 10.43 -6.33 8.91
N SER A 7 10.55 -7.12 9.98
CA SER A 7 10.91 -8.54 9.90
C SER A 7 9.92 -9.40 9.11
N ASP A 8 8.62 -9.11 9.21
CA ASP A 8 7.51 -9.91 8.68
C ASP A 8 6.45 -9.06 7.95
N SER A 9 6.68 -7.75 7.83
CA SER A 9 5.75 -6.82 7.20
C SER A 9 6.46 -5.69 6.48
N VAL A 10 5.74 -4.98 5.62
CA VAL A 10 6.14 -3.71 5.02
C VAL A 10 5.11 -2.65 5.36
N SER A 11 5.55 -1.50 5.86
CA SER A 11 4.72 -0.32 6.10
C SER A 11 4.91 0.67 4.96
N ILE A 12 3.81 1.04 4.31
CA ILE A 12 3.78 2.04 3.25
C ILE A 12 3.05 3.28 3.77
N GLY A 13 3.79 4.37 3.95
CA GLY A 13 3.27 5.70 4.29
C GLY A 13 3.13 6.57 3.05
N VAL A 14 2.01 7.27 2.91
CA VAL A 14 1.79 8.24 1.83
C VAL A 14 1.28 9.55 2.40
N SER A 15 1.99 10.63 2.07
CA SER A 15 1.59 12.00 2.37
C SER A 15 1.10 12.69 1.10
N THR A 16 -0.03 13.38 1.19
CA THR A 16 -0.66 14.15 0.12
C THR A 16 -0.57 15.65 0.40
N VAL A 17 -0.57 16.47 -0.65
CA VAL A 17 -0.52 17.94 -0.51
C VAL A 17 -1.78 18.47 0.19
N ASN A 18 -2.94 17.97 -0.25
CA ASN A 18 -4.24 18.32 0.28
C ASN A 18 -4.83 17.17 1.09
N PRO A 19 -5.62 17.48 2.13
CA PRO A 19 -6.46 16.51 2.81
C PRO A 19 -7.31 15.69 1.84
N PHE A 20 -7.52 14.41 2.14
CA PHE A 20 -8.39 13.56 1.33
C PHE A 20 -9.21 12.60 2.19
N TYR A 21 -10.31 12.13 1.63
CA TYR A 21 -11.15 11.08 2.18
C TYR A 21 -11.16 9.91 1.19
N GLY A 22 -10.51 8.81 1.55
CA GLY A 22 -10.25 7.74 0.59
C GLY A 22 -9.49 6.57 1.19
N HIS A 23 -8.81 5.82 0.31
CA HIS A 23 -8.21 4.54 0.67
C HIS A 23 -6.79 4.40 0.15
N LEU A 24 -5.99 3.63 0.86
CA LEU A 24 -4.72 3.06 0.38
C LEU A 24 -4.84 1.54 0.51
N TYR A 25 -4.63 0.81 -0.57
CA TYR A 25 -4.83 -0.64 -0.56
C TYR A 25 -3.95 -1.39 -1.56
N VAL A 26 -3.71 -2.67 -1.31
CA VAL A 26 -2.95 -3.52 -2.24
C VAL A 26 -3.79 -3.86 -3.47
N VAL A 27 -3.20 -3.74 -4.67
CA VAL A 27 -3.86 -4.02 -5.96
C VAL A 27 -4.55 -5.39 -5.92
N GLY A 28 -5.82 -5.43 -6.30
CA GLY A 28 -6.63 -6.66 -6.30
C GLY A 28 -7.15 -7.12 -4.93
N GLN A 29 -6.73 -6.49 -3.82
CA GLN A 29 -7.04 -6.94 -2.46
C GLN A 29 -7.97 -6.00 -1.68
N PHE A 30 -8.70 -5.10 -2.36
CA PHE A 30 -9.60 -4.13 -1.69
C PHE A 30 -10.71 -4.79 -0.86
N HIS A 31 -11.11 -6.02 -1.18
CA HIS A 31 -12.13 -6.75 -0.42
C HIS A 31 -11.61 -7.29 0.92
N ARG A 32 -10.29 -7.26 1.16
CA ARG A 32 -9.65 -7.73 2.39
C ARG A 32 -9.38 -6.54 3.31
N PRO A 33 -10.06 -6.43 4.46
CA PRO A 33 -9.88 -5.27 5.35
C PRO A 33 -8.44 -5.13 5.86
N GLU A 34 -7.70 -6.23 6.01
CA GLU A 34 -6.29 -6.22 6.41
C GLU A 34 -5.35 -5.65 5.34
N CYS A 35 -5.81 -5.53 4.09
CA CYS A 35 -5.05 -4.99 2.95
C CYS A 35 -5.46 -3.56 2.59
N VAL A 36 -6.27 -2.90 3.44
CA VAL A 36 -6.85 -1.58 3.18
C VAL A 36 -6.66 -0.66 4.39
N ALA A 37 -6.09 0.51 4.14
CA ALA A 37 -6.14 1.65 5.04
C ALA A 37 -7.18 2.65 4.54
N THR A 38 -7.91 3.30 5.46
CA THR A 38 -8.93 4.30 5.11
C THR A 38 -8.61 5.61 5.83
N ALA A 39 -8.45 6.69 5.07
CA ALA A 39 -8.37 8.04 5.63
C ALA A 39 -9.80 8.55 5.81
N ARG A 40 -10.24 8.79 7.06
CA ARG A 40 -11.60 9.26 7.38
C ARG A 40 -11.71 10.76 7.67
N ASP A 41 -10.73 11.32 8.36
CA ASP A 41 -10.83 12.67 8.93
C ASP A 41 -10.14 13.76 8.10
N SER A 42 -10.16 13.62 6.77
CA SER A 42 -9.42 14.53 5.89
C SER A 42 -7.94 14.61 6.30
N SER A 43 -7.32 13.44 6.47
CA SER A 43 -5.89 13.37 6.77
C SER A 43 -5.09 13.69 5.51
N LYS A 44 -3.91 14.29 5.70
CA LYS A 44 -2.89 14.39 4.65
C LYS A 44 -2.02 13.15 4.58
N GLU A 45 -2.11 12.28 5.57
CA GLU A 45 -1.24 11.11 5.72
C GLU A 45 -2.09 9.86 5.88
N ILE A 46 -1.64 8.79 5.23
CA ILE A 46 -2.22 7.46 5.35
C ILE A 46 -1.09 6.44 5.38
N GLN A 47 -1.24 5.43 6.22
CA GLN A 47 -0.28 4.34 6.33
C GLN A 47 -1.00 3.00 6.22
N LEU A 48 -0.41 2.09 5.46
CA LEU A 48 -0.84 0.70 5.34
C LEU A 48 0.33 -0.21 5.68
N THR A 49 0.13 -1.13 6.64
CA THR A 49 1.11 -2.17 6.96
C THR A 49 0.61 -3.50 6.42
N VAL A 50 1.42 -4.13 5.56
CA VAL A 50 1.10 -5.37 4.84
C VAL A 50 2.05 -6.46 5.29
N GLY A 51 1.53 -7.64 5.64
CA GLY A 51 2.36 -8.80 5.96
C GLY A 51 3.04 -9.35 4.69
N LEU A 52 4.29 -9.81 4.80
CA LEU A 52 5.05 -10.34 3.66
C LEU A 52 4.48 -11.65 3.08
N ALA A 53 3.55 -12.28 3.79
CA ALA A 53 2.87 -13.52 3.40
C ALA A 53 1.35 -13.32 3.17
N SER A 54 0.86 -12.07 3.14
CA SER A 54 -0.55 -11.74 2.92
C SER A 54 -0.72 -10.76 1.75
N CYS A 55 -1.98 -10.44 1.42
CA CYS A 55 -2.33 -9.43 0.40
C CYS A 55 -1.63 -9.62 -0.97
N ASP A 56 -1.37 -10.87 -1.37
CA ASP A 56 -0.69 -11.23 -2.62
C ASP A 56 0.68 -10.54 -2.84
N VAL A 57 1.41 -10.25 -1.75
CA VAL A 57 2.82 -9.82 -1.84
C VAL A 57 3.62 -10.92 -2.54
N GLN A 58 4.29 -10.55 -3.63
CA GLN A 58 5.07 -11.47 -4.43
C GLN A 58 6.44 -11.67 -3.80
N LYS A 59 6.81 -12.93 -3.54
CA LYS A 59 8.14 -13.29 -3.03
C LYS A 59 8.97 -13.91 -4.14
N GLN A 60 10.14 -13.34 -4.40
CA GLN A 60 11.13 -13.85 -5.33
C GLN A 60 12.43 -14.17 -4.59
N LEU A 61 13.00 -15.34 -4.83
CA LEU A 61 14.32 -15.69 -4.30
C LEU A 61 15.39 -15.12 -5.23
N MET A 62 16.29 -14.30 -4.69
CA MET A 62 17.38 -13.69 -5.43
C MET A 62 18.68 -14.48 -5.22
N LEU A 63 19.40 -14.72 -6.32
CA LEU A 63 20.72 -15.37 -6.29
C LEU A 63 21.86 -14.36 -6.14
N ASN A 64 21.65 -13.11 -6.56
CA ASN A 64 22.65 -12.04 -6.49
C ASN A 64 21.97 -10.65 -6.40
N PRO A 65 22.04 -9.94 -5.26
CA PRO A 65 22.54 -10.41 -3.97
C PRO A 65 21.71 -11.62 -3.48
N LYS A 66 22.33 -12.51 -2.71
CA LYS A 66 21.60 -13.65 -2.13
C LYS A 66 20.57 -13.12 -1.14
N GLY A 67 19.31 -13.47 -1.33
CA GLY A 67 18.24 -13.02 -0.45
C GLY A 67 16.85 -13.33 -0.98
N ALA A 68 15.85 -12.66 -0.42
CA ALA A 68 14.49 -12.65 -0.93
C ALA A 68 14.09 -11.21 -1.24
N MET A 69 13.50 -11.00 -2.41
CA MET A 69 12.84 -9.77 -2.79
C MET A 69 11.34 -9.96 -2.60
N PHE A 70 10.70 -8.95 -2.02
CA PHE A 70 9.26 -8.87 -1.90
C PHE A 70 8.78 -7.69 -2.74
N GLU A 71 7.73 -7.91 -3.53
CA GLU A 71 7.18 -6.90 -4.42
C GLU A 71 5.66 -6.83 -4.22
N THR A 72 5.13 -5.62 -4.12
CA THR A 72 3.68 -5.39 -4.08
C THR A 72 3.32 -4.06 -4.74
N SER A 73 2.08 -3.95 -5.22
CA SER A 73 1.56 -2.70 -5.76
C SER A 73 0.42 -2.19 -4.89
N VAL A 74 0.46 -0.91 -4.53
CA VAL A 74 -0.61 -0.26 -3.75
C VAL A 74 -1.25 0.87 -4.54
N ILE A 75 -2.56 1.04 -4.36
CA ILE A 75 -3.36 2.11 -4.98
C ILE A 75 -3.74 3.11 -3.90
N LEU A 76 -3.35 4.37 -4.09
CA LEU A 76 -3.92 5.52 -3.39
C LEU A 76 -5.15 6.02 -4.15
N LYS A 77 -6.32 5.82 -3.57
CA LYS A 77 -7.62 6.23 -4.10
C LYS A 77 -8.11 7.47 -3.36
N PHE A 78 -8.32 8.56 -4.08
CA PHE A 78 -8.67 9.86 -3.48
C PHE A 78 -10.16 10.00 -3.14
N HIS A 79 -11.02 9.11 -3.64
CA HIS A 79 -12.46 9.12 -3.38
C HIS A 79 -12.91 7.78 -2.78
N PRO A 80 -13.82 7.76 -1.78
CA PRO A 80 -14.23 6.51 -1.11
C PRO A 80 -14.88 5.51 -2.06
N TYR A 81 -15.82 5.95 -2.90
CA TYR A 81 -16.74 5.04 -3.58
C TYR A 81 -16.26 4.54 -4.95
N TYR A 82 -15.49 5.32 -5.70
CA TYR A 82 -15.13 5.00 -7.09
C TYR A 82 -13.73 5.49 -7.44
N ASN A 83 -13.12 4.87 -8.43
CA ASN A 83 -11.78 5.25 -8.88
C ASN A 83 -11.83 6.55 -9.68
N THR A 84 -10.80 7.37 -9.53
CA THR A 84 -10.68 8.67 -10.19
C THR A 84 -9.40 8.72 -11.01
N HIS A 85 -9.35 9.62 -11.99
CA HIS A 85 -8.13 9.87 -12.77
C HIS A 85 -6.95 10.36 -11.91
N LYS A 86 -7.20 10.88 -10.71
CA LYS A 86 -6.16 11.36 -9.80
C LYS A 86 -5.53 10.25 -8.96
N ASP A 87 -6.14 9.06 -8.93
CA ASP A 87 -5.63 7.93 -8.15
C ASP A 87 -4.23 7.53 -8.65
N LYS A 88 -3.41 7.03 -7.74
CA LYS A 88 -2.00 6.70 -8.00
C LYS A 88 -1.70 5.27 -7.62
N VAL A 89 -0.84 4.63 -8.40
CA VAL A 89 -0.30 3.31 -8.11
C VAL A 89 1.17 3.46 -7.75
N PHE A 90 1.60 2.79 -6.69
CA PHE A 90 2.99 2.69 -6.28
C PHE A 90 3.39 1.23 -6.26
N THR A 91 4.47 0.89 -6.95
CA THR A 91 5.13 -0.42 -6.83
C THR A 91 6.21 -0.31 -5.77
N VAL A 92 6.19 -1.23 -4.82
CA VAL A 92 7.02 -1.28 -3.61
C VAL A 92 7.77 -2.60 -3.59
#